data_AF-A0A257LZ26-F1
#
_entry.id   AF-A0A257LZ26-F1
#
_cell.length_a   1.000
_cell.length_b   1.000
_cell.length_c   1.000
_cell.angle_alpha   90.00
_cell.angle_beta   90.00
_cell.angle_gamma   90.00
#
_symmetry.space_group_name_H-M   'P 1'
#
loop_
_entity.id
_entity.type
_entity.pdbx_description
1 polymer ?
#
loop_
_entity_poly.entity_id
_entity_poly.type
_entity_poly.pdbx_seq_one_letter_code
_entity_poly.pdbx_strand_id
1 'polypeptide(L)'
;MNLNVMTVSALLLGAMATPLLAEETKSSASAGSPMDFFAAALVGKEVAFKDQPADLAKLDELRRSLFADYSAVAKKAGEGTFKAPLHLEKGVKNELSPGTYHIADKLDMPYLVFSRGEKPAGGWPLVIAMHGGGGTSDKLPNPHAWPVNTREWQAQASLSASLYPDGAIYFVPRMVDDNQGRWWRDFNVVAYEQMIRHALVNWEVNPDRVYMLGISAGGYGAAV
;
A
#
# COMPACT_ATOMS: atom_id res chain seq x y z
N MET A 1 -0.14 14.96 -37.08
CA MET A 1 0.13 14.78 -35.63
C MET A 1 -0.42 13.42 -35.24
N ASN A 2 0.44 12.40 -35.13
CA ASN A 2 0.06 11.06 -34.69
C ASN A 2 0.10 11.03 -33.16
N LEU A 3 -1.08 11.03 -32.52
CA LEU A 3 -1.20 11.02 -31.06
C LEU A 3 -1.40 9.62 -30.45
N ASN A 4 -1.13 8.54 -31.20
CA ASN A 4 -1.59 7.18 -30.83
C ASN A 4 -0.45 6.13 -30.77
N VAL A 5 0.68 6.44 -30.14
CA VAL A 5 1.70 5.42 -29.83
C VAL A 5 1.94 5.41 -28.33
N MET A 6 1.45 4.36 -27.65
CA MET A 6 1.79 4.06 -26.27
C MET A 6 3.15 3.35 -26.25
N THR A 7 4.09 3.79 -25.41
CA THR A 7 5.41 3.17 -25.28
C THR A 7 5.50 2.32 -24.02
N VAL A 8 6.41 1.35 -24.01
CA VAL A 8 6.68 0.52 -22.82
C VAL A 8 7.10 1.38 -21.63
N SER A 9 7.90 2.43 -21.83
CA SER A 9 8.33 3.31 -20.73
C SER A 9 7.14 4.00 -20.06
N ALA A 10 6.10 4.41 -20.81
CA ALA A 10 4.89 4.99 -20.24
C ALA A 10 4.13 4.03 -19.30
N LEU A 11 4.29 2.71 -19.49
CA LEU A 11 3.71 1.68 -18.62
C LEU A 11 4.58 1.37 -17.39
N LEU A 12 5.86 1.76 -17.41
CA LEU A 12 6.82 1.52 -16.31
C LEU A 12 6.78 2.59 -15.22
N LEU A 13 6.21 3.78 -15.49
CA LEU A 13 6.21 4.91 -14.53
C LEU A 13 5.45 4.62 -13.21
N GLY A 14 4.61 3.60 -13.15
CA GLY A 14 3.85 3.24 -11.94
C GLY A 14 4.69 2.63 -10.80
N ALA A 15 5.98 2.32 -11.02
CA ALA A 15 6.85 1.67 -10.04
C ALA A 15 7.84 2.61 -9.33
N MET A 16 7.87 3.90 -9.67
CA MET A 16 8.75 4.86 -9.00
C MET A 16 8.28 5.05 -7.56
N ALA A 17 9.07 4.62 -6.58
CA ALA A 17 9.06 5.29 -5.29
C ALA A 17 9.73 6.64 -5.55
N THR A 18 8.98 7.74 -5.60
CA THR A 18 9.61 9.06 -5.48
C THR A 18 10.09 9.17 -4.03
N PRO A 19 11.40 9.19 -3.74
CA PRO A 19 11.82 9.72 -2.46
C PRO A 19 11.43 11.20 -2.52
N LEU A 20 10.49 11.63 -1.67
CA LEU A 20 10.00 13.02 -1.63
C LEU A 20 11.09 14.06 -1.29
N LEU A 21 12.38 13.68 -1.27
CA LEU A 21 13.53 14.51 -0.92
C LEU A 21 14.81 14.18 -1.73
N ALA A 22 14.72 13.51 -2.89
CA ALA A 22 15.89 13.28 -3.73
C ALA A 22 16.03 14.38 -4.80
N GLU A 23 17.17 15.06 -4.78
CA GLU A 23 17.64 16.01 -5.79
C GLU A 23 17.70 15.32 -7.17
N GLU A 24 17.20 15.98 -8.23
CA GLU A 24 17.24 15.47 -9.61
C GLU A 24 18.69 15.15 -10.03
N THR A 25 19.07 13.88 -9.92
CA THR A 25 20.35 13.39 -10.42
C THR A 25 20.11 12.77 -11.78
N LYS A 26 20.41 13.52 -12.84
CA LYS A 26 20.43 13.01 -14.22
C LYS A 26 21.39 11.81 -14.31
N SER A 27 20.83 10.61 -14.23
CA SER A 27 21.55 9.34 -14.37
C SER A 27 21.83 9.06 -15.85
N SER A 28 23.08 8.72 -16.17
CA SER A 28 23.53 8.34 -17.53
C SER A 28 23.33 6.85 -17.84
N ALA A 29 22.84 6.06 -16.88
CA ALA A 29 22.66 4.62 -17.02
C ALA A 29 21.33 4.27 -17.70
N SER A 30 21.37 3.32 -18.64
CA SER A 30 20.17 2.76 -19.28
C SER A 30 19.88 1.34 -18.79
N ALA A 31 18.62 1.04 -18.54
CA ALA A 31 18.17 -0.31 -18.21
C ALA A 31 18.11 -1.17 -19.47
N GLY A 32 18.67 -2.39 -19.39
CA GLY A 32 18.66 -3.37 -20.48
C GLY A 32 17.34 -4.16 -20.58
N SER A 33 16.57 -4.22 -19.50
CA SER A 33 15.30 -4.93 -19.38
C SER A 33 14.35 -4.25 -18.38
N PRO A 34 13.03 -4.55 -18.40
CA PRO A 34 12.09 -4.08 -17.38
C PRO A 34 12.50 -4.48 -15.96
N MET A 35 13.06 -5.69 -15.78
CA MET A 35 13.56 -6.14 -14.49
C MET A 35 14.72 -5.27 -13.97
N ASP A 36 15.67 -4.89 -14.84
CA ASP A 36 16.77 -3.98 -14.46
C ASP A 36 16.24 -2.60 -14.07
N PHE A 37 15.22 -2.12 -14.80
CA PHE A 37 14.55 -0.86 -14.50
C PHE A 37 13.90 -0.90 -13.11
N PHE A 38 13.10 -1.93 -12.82
CA PHE A 38 12.47 -2.07 -11.50
C PHE A 38 13.49 -2.27 -10.39
N ALA A 39 14.55 -3.04 -10.61
CA ALA A 39 15.60 -3.26 -9.62
C ALA A 39 16.33 -1.96 -9.25
N ALA A 40 16.57 -1.08 -10.22
CA ALA A 40 17.12 0.25 -9.97
C ALA A 40 16.13 1.15 -9.22
N ALA A 41 14.87 1.20 -9.66
CA ALA A 41 13.84 2.03 -9.05
C ALA A 41 13.60 1.67 -7.57
N LEU A 42 13.59 0.37 -7.23
CA LEU A 42 13.42 -0.11 -5.86
C LEU A 42 14.52 0.32 -4.88
N VAL A 43 15.71 0.68 -5.39
CA VAL A 43 16.82 1.20 -4.59
C VAL A 43 17.00 2.71 -4.76
N GLY A 44 15.98 3.40 -5.29
CA GLY A 44 15.98 4.85 -5.49
C GLY A 44 16.91 5.32 -6.60
N LYS A 45 17.31 4.44 -7.52
CA LYS A 45 18.15 4.81 -8.68
C LYS A 45 17.28 5.03 -9.90
N GLU A 46 17.47 6.18 -10.53
CA GLU A 46 16.90 6.45 -11.84
C GLU A 46 17.75 5.81 -12.94
N VAL A 47 17.08 5.11 -13.87
CA VAL A 47 17.70 4.56 -15.08
C VAL A 47 16.77 4.83 -16.26
N ALA A 48 17.34 5.24 -17.39
CA ALA A 48 16.56 5.45 -18.60
C ALA A 48 16.13 4.10 -19.17
N PHE A 49 14.85 3.93 -19.52
CA PHE A 49 14.39 2.80 -20.31
C PHE A 49 14.22 3.22 -21.76
N LYS A 50 14.74 2.42 -22.70
CA LYS A 50 14.63 2.75 -24.13
C LYS A 50 13.19 2.51 -24.59
N ASP A 51 12.52 3.55 -25.06
CA ASP A 51 11.16 3.45 -25.57
C ASP A 51 11.04 2.40 -26.69
N GLN A 52 10.10 1.48 -26.48
CA GLN A 52 9.67 0.52 -27.48
C GLN A 52 8.17 0.73 -27.74
N PRO A 53 7.71 0.69 -29.00
CA PRO A 53 6.30 0.74 -29.32
C PRO A 53 5.57 -0.43 -28.66
N ALA A 54 4.43 -0.16 -28.01
CA ALA A 54 3.55 -1.20 -27.51
C ALA A 54 2.41 -1.46 -28.51
N ASP A 55 2.11 -2.74 -28.75
CA ASP A 55 0.92 -3.14 -29.49
C ASP A 55 -0.31 -3.01 -28.58
N LEU A 56 -1.21 -2.10 -28.93
CA LEU A 56 -2.44 -1.85 -28.17
C LEU A 56 -3.32 -3.11 -28.07
N ALA A 57 -3.29 -3.99 -29.08
CA ALA A 57 -4.05 -5.24 -29.05
C ALA A 57 -3.51 -6.25 -28.02
N LYS A 58 -2.27 -6.07 -27.55
CA LYS A 58 -1.58 -6.95 -26.57
C LYS A 58 -1.30 -6.24 -25.25
N LEU A 59 -1.95 -5.11 -25.00
CA LEU A 59 -1.64 -4.26 -23.86
C LEU A 59 -1.82 -4.97 -22.52
N ASP A 60 -2.85 -5.80 -22.38
CA ASP A 60 -3.11 -6.53 -21.13
C ASP A 60 -2.09 -7.65 -20.90
N GLU A 61 -1.64 -8.32 -21.96
CA GLU A 61 -0.54 -9.30 -21.87
C GLU A 61 0.75 -8.61 -21.43
N LEU A 62 1.05 -7.45 -22.02
CA LEU A 62 2.22 -6.65 -21.67
C LEU A 62 2.16 -6.17 -20.21
N ARG A 63 1.02 -5.65 -19.74
CA ARG A 63 0.84 -5.24 -18.34
C ARG A 63 1.07 -6.40 -17.37
N ARG A 64 0.51 -7.58 -17.67
CA ARG A 64 0.72 -8.79 -16.86
C ARG A 64 2.18 -9.20 -16.82
N SER A 65 2.87 -9.15 -17.96
CA SER A 65 4.31 -9.46 -18.03
C SER A 65 5.14 -8.48 -17.20
N LEU A 66 4.91 -7.16 -17.37
CA LEU A 66 5.63 -6.13 -16.62
C LEU A 66 5.37 -6.24 -15.11
N PHE A 67 4.13 -6.52 -14.72
CA PHE A 67 3.80 -6.73 -13.31
C PHE A 67 4.46 -8.00 -12.74
N ALA A 68 4.58 -9.07 -13.54
CA ALA A 68 5.31 -10.26 -13.14
C ALA A 68 6.81 -9.98 -12.93
N ASP A 69 7.43 -9.22 -13.84
CA ASP A 69 8.82 -8.78 -13.72
C ASP A 69 9.02 -7.93 -12.46
N TYR A 70 8.18 -6.92 -12.25
CA TYR A 70 8.18 -6.10 -11.03
C TYR A 70 8.06 -6.97 -9.77
N SER A 71 7.06 -7.86 -9.74
CA SER A 71 6.78 -8.73 -8.59
C SER A 71 7.95 -9.64 -8.25
N ALA A 72 8.65 -10.18 -9.27
CA ALA A 72 9.82 -11.02 -9.06
C ALA A 72 10.97 -10.25 -8.40
N VAL A 73 11.21 -9.02 -8.85
CA VAL A 73 12.25 -8.15 -8.27
C VAL A 73 11.88 -7.69 -6.86
N ALA A 74 10.63 -7.24 -6.65
CA ALA A 74 10.14 -6.77 -5.36
C ALA A 74 10.21 -7.87 -4.28
N LYS A 75 9.80 -9.11 -4.61
CA LYS A 75 9.93 -10.28 -3.71
C LYS A 75 11.36 -10.53 -3.29
N LYS A 76 12.31 -10.41 -4.22
CA LYS A 76 13.74 -10.61 -3.94
C LYS A 76 14.32 -9.50 -3.06
N ALA A 77 13.85 -8.26 -3.22
CA ALA A 77 14.29 -7.12 -2.44
C ALA A 77 13.75 -7.13 -1.00
N GLY A 78 12.63 -7.82 -0.74
CA GLY A 78 12.00 -7.84 0.58
C GLY A 78 11.39 -6.49 0.98
N GLU A 79 11.08 -5.63 0.00
CA GLU A 79 10.54 -4.28 0.24
C GLU A 79 9.24 -4.33 1.06
N GLY A 80 9.14 -3.43 2.04
CA GLY A 80 7.91 -3.18 2.80
C GLY A 80 7.34 -4.43 3.45
N THR A 81 8.09 -5.11 4.32
CA THR A 81 7.62 -6.38 4.90
C THR A 81 6.43 -6.17 5.85
N PHE A 82 5.23 -6.56 5.44
CA PHE A 82 4.04 -6.65 6.29
C PHE A 82 3.79 -8.09 6.73
N LYS A 83 3.10 -8.27 7.87
CA LYS A 83 2.63 -9.58 8.33
C LYS A 83 1.62 -10.14 7.33
N ALA A 84 1.66 -11.45 7.08
CA ALA A 84 0.62 -12.11 6.28
C ALA A 84 -0.78 -11.91 6.93
N PRO A 85 -1.85 -11.75 6.13
CA PRO A 85 -3.21 -11.61 6.67
C PRO A 85 -3.62 -12.86 7.44
N LEU A 86 -4.09 -12.71 8.68
CA LEU A 86 -4.75 -13.80 9.40
C LEU A 86 -6.11 -14.08 8.73
N HIS A 87 -6.38 -15.32 8.36
CA HIS A 87 -7.72 -15.68 7.89
C HIS A 87 -8.67 -15.84 9.09
N LEU A 88 -9.74 -15.03 9.13
CA LEU A 88 -10.73 -15.07 10.21
C LEU A 88 -11.78 -16.15 9.96
N GLU A 89 -11.83 -17.13 10.85
CA GLU A 89 -12.83 -18.20 10.81
C GLU A 89 -14.15 -17.73 11.46
N LYS A 90 -15.27 -17.97 10.77
CA LYS A 90 -16.60 -17.60 11.27
C LYS A 90 -16.99 -18.45 12.48
N GLY A 91 -17.44 -17.79 13.55
CA GLY A 91 -17.86 -18.46 14.79
C GLY A 91 -16.71 -18.89 15.70
N VAL A 92 -15.47 -18.61 15.32
CA VAL A 92 -14.27 -18.88 16.11
C VAL A 92 -13.78 -17.57 16.73
N LYS A 93 -13.27 -17.64 17.96
CA LYS A 93 -12.54 -16.54 18.56
C LYS A 93 -11.17 -16.44 17.90
N ASN A 94 -11.05 -15.54 16.93
CA ASN A 94 -9.78 -15.26 16.25
C ASN A 94 -8.94 -14.29 17.09
N GLU A 95 -7.64 -14.55 17.21
CA GLU A 95 -6.71 -13.67 17.92
C GLU A 95 -5.92 -12.82 16.93
N LEU A 96 -6.32 -11.56 16.79
CA LEU A 96 -5.63 -10.57 15.98
C LEU A 96 -4.47 -9.97 16.77
N SER A 97 -3.25 -10.13 16.27
CA SER A 97 -2.05 -9.48 16.81
C SER A 97 -1.59 -8.35 15.89
N PRO A 98 -1.25 -7.17 16.42
CA PRO A 98 -0.77 -6.06 15.60
C PRO A 98 0.57 -6.39 14.94
N GLY A 99 0.77 -5.85 13.75
CA GLY A 99 2.09 -5.60 13.17
C GLY A 99 2.46 -4.13 13.32
N THR A 100 3.72 -3.82 13.00
CA THR A 100 4.22 -2.45 12.94
C THR A 100 4.97 -2.27 11.63
N TYR A 101 4.65 -1.20 10.91
CA TYR A 101 5.41 -0.77 9.74
C TYR A 101 6.28 0.43 10.11
N HIS A 102 7.58 0.28 9.94
CA HIS A 102 8.58 1.29 10.27
C HIS A 102 8.76 2.21 9.06
N ILE A 103 8.31 3.46 9.14
CA ILE A 103 8.37 4.43 8.04
C ILE A 103 9.70 5.20 8.09
N ALA A 104 10.04 5.73 9.27
CA ALA A 104 11.27 6.47 9.54
C ALA A 104 11.52 6.56 11.06
N ASP A 105 12.57 7.27 11.49
CA ASP A 105 12.83 7.50 12.91
C ASP A 105 11.59 8.05 13.62
N LYS A 106 11.10 7.29 14.62
CA LYS A 106 9.91 7.60 15.44
C LYS A 106 8.59 7.69 14.67
N LEU A 107 8.55 7.22 13.42
CA LEU A 107 7.34 7.13 12.62
C LEU A 107 7.03 5.66 12.37
N ASP A 108 6.27 5.09 13.31
CA ASP A 108 5.82 3.71 13.28
C ASP A 108 4.31 3.67 13.06
N MET A 109 3.85 2.87 12.11
CA MET A 109 2.43 2.59 11.89
C MET A 109 2.07 1.21 12.45
N PRO A 110 1.44 1.12 13.63
CA PRO A 110 0.79 -0.12 14.03
C PRO A 110 -0.35 -0.45 13.05
N TYR A 111 -0.60 -1.73 12.80
CA TYR A 111 -1.70 -2.15 11.94
C TYR A 111 -2.21 -3.52 12.32
N LEU A 112 -3.45 -3.80 11.93
CA LEU A 112 -4.00 -5.15 11.89
C LEU A 112 -4.23 -5.52 10.44
N VAL A 113 -4.02 -6.80 10.12
CA VAL A 113 -4.28 -7.32 8.79
C VAL A 113 -4.90 -8.70 8.87
N PHE A 114 -6.00 -8.88 8.15
CA PHE A 114 -6.74 -10.13 8.14
C PHE A 114 -7.60 -10.28 6.89
N SER A 115 -7.98 -11.51 6.55
CA SER A 115 -8.97 -11.81 5.52
C SER A 115 -10.20 -12.46 6.13
N ARG A 116 -11.32 -12.41 5.43
CA ARG A 116 -12.55 -13.11 5.84
C ARG A 116 -13.31 -13.58 4.60
N GLY A 117 -14.00 -14.71 4.71
CA GLY A 117 -14.72 -15.33 3.59
C GLY A 117 -13.78 -15.94 2.54
N GLU A 118 -14.31 -16.22 1.36
CA GLU A 118 -13.54 -16.93 0.33
C GLU A 118 -12.80 -15.97 -0.61
N LYS A 119 -11.58 -16.35 -1.04
CA LYS A 119 -10.81 -15.59 -2.03
C LYS A 119 -11.55 -15.61 -3.37
N PRO A 120 -11.89 -14.45 -3.95
CA PRO A 120 -12.48 -14.42 -5.29
C PRO A 120 -11.52 -14.97 -6.35
N ALA A 121 -12.05 -15.54 -7.43
CA ALA A 121 -11.24 -16.13 -8.50
C ALA A 121 -10.22 -15.16 -9.13
N GLY A 122 -10.56 -13.87 -9.17
CA GLY A 122 -9.68 -12.81 -9.69
C GLY A 122 -8.69 -12.23 -8.67
N GLY A 123 -8.52 -12.84 -7.50
CA GLY A 123 -7.69 -12.33 -6.40
C GLY A 123 -8.49 -11.56 -5.34
N TRP A 124 -7.81 -11.28 -4.23
CA TRP A 124 -8.42 -10.57 -3.10
C TRP A 124 -8.61 -9.09 -3.41
N PRO A 125 -9.76 -8.51 -3.08
CA PRO A 125 -9.85 -7.08 -2.77
C PRO A 125 -8.96 -6.73 -1.59
N LEU A 126 -8.35 -5.56 -1.64
CA LEU A 126 -7.72 -4.92 -0.48
C LEU A 126 -8.60 -3.76 -0.01
N VAL A 127 -8.92 -3.75 1.28
CA VAL A 127 -9.64 -2.65 1.93
C VAL A 127 -8.76 -2.03 3.00
N ILE A 128 -8.39 -0.77 2.82
CA ILE A 128 -7.69 0.06 3.80
C ILE A 128 -8.75 0.78 4.65
N ALA A 129 -8.92 0.37 5.90
CA ALA A 129 -9.98 0.84 6.79
C ALA A 129 -9.42 1.75 7.90
N MET A 130 -9.58 3.06 7.73
CA MET A 130 -9.05 4.08 8.63
C MET A 130 -10.05 4.52 9.71
N HIS A 131 -9.57 4.59 10.95
CA HIS A 131 -10.38 4.98 12.10
C HIS A 131 -10.54 6.51 12.23
N GLY A 132 -11.37 6.96 13.19
CA GLY A 132 -11.52 8.36 13.54
C GLY A 132 -10.38 8.92 14.41
N GLY A 133 -10.06 10.20 14.28
CA GLY A 133 -8.86 10.77 14.90
C GLY A 133 -8.86 10.80 16.44
N GLY A 134 -10.00 10.54 17.08
CA GLY A 134 -10.11 10.42 18.53
C GLY A 134 -9.85 11.69 19.34
N GLY A 135 -9.62 12.85 18.70
CA GLY A 135 -9.53 14.21 19.26
C GLY A 135 -8.74 14.37 20.58
N THR A 136 -7.58 15.03 20.53
CA THR A 136 -6.85 15.47 21.73
C THR A 136 -6.58 16.98 21.67
N SER A 137 -6.72 17.67 22.79
CA SER A 137 -6.28 19.07 22.97
C SER A 137 -4.85 19.17 23.50
N ASP A 138 -4.32 18.07 24.02
CA ASP A 138 -3.10 18.05 24.80
C ASP A 138 -1.93 17.53 23.98
N LYS A 139 -0.73 18.07 24.25
CA LYS A 139 0.51 17.50 23.73
C LYS A 139 0.79 16.19 24.46
N LEU A 140 0.92 15.12 23.70
CA LEU A 140 1.09 13.78 24.23
C LEU A 140 2.58 13.45 24.42
N PRO A 141 2.91 12.60 25.41
CA PRO A 141 4.29 12.24 25.71
C PRO A 141 4.95 11.35 24.65
N ASN A 142 4.17 10.64 23.83
CA ASN A 142 4.65 9.82 22.70
C ASN A 142 3.55 9.64 21.63
N PRO A 143 3.90 9.16 20.41
CA PRO A 143 3.00 9.12 19.25
C PRO A 143 1.72 8.27 19.42
N HIS A 144 1.68 7.32 20.35
CA HIS A 144 0.53 6.42 20.55
C HIS A 144 -0.05 6.49 21.96
N ALA A 145 0.22 7.59 22.67
CA ALA A 145 -0.19 7.74 24.07
C ALA A 145 -1.69 8.02 24.24
N TRP A 146 -2.44 8.32 23.18
CA TRP A 146 -3.84 8.70 23.31
C TRP A 146 -4.77 7.48 23.33
N PRO A 147 -5.39 7.15 24.49
CA PRO A 147 -6.22 5.95 24.59
C PRO A 147 -7.48 6.04 23.73
N VAL A 148 -8.02 7.24 23.47
CA VAL A 148 -9.22 7.38 22.63
C VAL A 148 -8.91 6.98 21.19
N ASN A 149 -7.79 7.42 20.62
CA ASN A 149 -7.40 7.03 19.26
C ASN A 149 -7.08 5.53 19.16
N THR A 150 -6.54 4.92 20.23
CA THR A 150 -6.44 3.45 20.33
C THR A 150 -7.79 2.76 20.36
N ARG A 151 -8.80 3.32 21.05
CA ARG A 151 -10.17 2.78 21.03
C ARG A 151 -10.83 2.93 19.65
N GLU A 152 -10.62 4.05 18.97
CA GLU A 152 -11.08 4.27 17.59
C GLU A 152 -10.51 3.21 16.64
N TRP A 153 -9.22 2.92 16.75
CA TRP A 153 -8.59 1.84 15.98
C TRP A 153 -9.18 0.46 16.27
N GLN A 154 -9.38 0.13 17.55
CA GLN A 154 -10.02 -1.13 17.95
C GLN A 154 -11.46 -1.23 17.45
N ALA A 155 -12.22 -0.13 17.49
CA ALA A 155 -13.56 -0.05 16.96
C ALA A 155 -13.56 -0.28 15.44
N GLN A 156 -12.65 0.38 14.70
CA GLN A 156 -12.52 0.19 13.26
C GLN A 156 -12.16 -1.26 12.89
N ALA A 157 -11.26 -1.89 13.66
CA ALA A 157 -10.92 -3.30 13.48
C ALA A 157 -12.13 -4.22 13.72
N SER A 158 -12.91 -3.95 14.77
CA SER A 158 -14.14 -4.69 15.08
C SER A 158 -15.19 -4.57 13.99
N LEU A 159 -15.40 -3.35 13.46
CA LEU A 159 -16.31 -3.10 12.33
C LEU A 159 -15.85 -3.85 11.07
N SER A 160 -14.56 -3.79 10.75
CA SER A 160 -13.98 -4.52 9.61
C SER A 160 -14.09 -6.04 9.77
N ALA A 161 -13.92 -6.57 10.99
CA ALA A 161 -13.99 -7.99 11.27
C ALA A 161 -15.42 -8.55 11.39
N SER A 162 -16.43 -7.68 11.56
CA SER A 162 -17.80 -8.11 11.90
C SER A 162 -18.86 -7.64 10.92
N LEU A 163 -18.83 -6.37 10.50
CA LEU A 163 -19.92 -5.74 9.76
C LEU A 163 -19.64 -5.50 8.27
N TYR A 164 -18.38 -5.25 7.90
CA TYR A 164 -18.05 -5.00 6.50
C TYR A 164 -18.26 -6.26 5.63
N PRO A 165 -18.22 -6.18 4.29
CA PRO A 165 -18.39 -7.36 3.45
C PRO A 165 -17.34 -8.45 3.65
N ASP A 166 -17.68 -9.70 3.38
CA ASP A 166 -16.70 -10.80 3.29
C ASP A 166 -16.00 -10.82 1.91
N GLY A 167 -15.02 -11.70 1.75
CA GLY A 167 -14.32 -11.91 0.48
C GLY A 167 -13.26 -10.85 0.19
N ALA A 168 -12.63 -10.29 1.23
CA ALA A 168 -11.61 -9.25 1.14
C ALA A 168 -10.50 -9.44 2.18
N ILE A 169 -9.33 -8.83 1.90
CA ILE A 169 -8.30 -8.54 2.89
C ILE A 169 -8.56 -7.14 3.45
N TYR A 170 -8.57 -7.03 4.77
CA TYR A 170 -8.66 -5.79 5.51
C TYR A 170 -7.30 -5.43 6.08
N PHE A 171 -6.80 -4.25 5.71
CA PHE A 171 -5.71 -3.57 6.38
C PHE A 171 -6.28 -2.44 7.23
N VAL A 172 -6.08 -2.53 8.54
CA VAL A 172 -6.62 -1.58 9.52
C VAL A 172 -5.46 -0.86 10.18
N PRO A 173 -4.98 0.27 9.61
CA PRO A 173 -3.87 1.00 10.20
C PRO A 173 -4.30 1.73 11.47
N ARG A 174 -3.33 1.93 12.35
CA ARG A 174 -3.35 2.91 13.43
C ARG A 174 -2.59 4.15 12.96
N MET A 175 -3.16 5.32 13.20
CA MET A 175 -2.48 6.58 12.90
C MET A 175 -1.09 6.62 13.56
N VAL A 176 -0.07 7.02 12.80
CA VAL A 176 1.37 6.97 13.18
C VAL A 176 1.72 7.86 14.36
N ASP A 177 1.05 9.01 14.50
CA ASP A 177 1.29 9.95 15.58
C ASP A 177 0.01 10.71 15.94
N ASP A 178 -0.44 10.50 17.16
CA ASP A 178 -1.60 11.14 17.77
C ASP A 178 -1.46 12.67 17.88
N ASN A 179 -0.24 13.19 17.99
CA ASN A 179 0.01 14.64 18.02
C ASN A 179 -0.12 15.29 16.64
N GLN A 180 0.13 14.52 15.58
CA GLN A 180 0.09 15.02 14.20
C GLN A 180 -1.25 14.74 13.51
N GLY A 181 -1.93 13.67 13.94
CA GLY A 181 -3.38 13.63 14.05
C GLY A 181 -4.19 13.62 12.75
N ARG A 182 -3.60 13.27 11.59
CA ARG A 182 -4.25 13.37 10.26
C ARG A 182 -3.77 12.29 9.28
N TRP A 183 -4.71 11.64 8.62
CA TRP A 183 -4.42 10.54 7.69
C TRP A 183 -3.80 10.98 6.35
N TRP A 184 -3.92 12.25 5.97
CA TRP A 184 -3.35 12.81 4.73
C TRP A 184 -1.89 13.26 4.84
N ARG A 185 -1.23 13.01 5.98
CA ARG A 185 0.19 13.32 6.14
C ARG A 185 1.03 12.40 5.25
N ASP A 186 2.10 12.95 4.68
CA ASP A 186 2.99 12.24 3.75
C ASP A 186 3.47 10.88 4.27
N PHE A 187 3.82 10.78 5.56
CA PHE A 187 4.25 9.51 6.16
C PHE A 187 3.16 8.43 6.17
N ASN A 188 1.87 8.81 6.26
CA ASN A 188 0.77 7.85 6.14
C ASN A 188 0.59 7.44 4.68
N VAL A 189 0.70 8.39 3.74
CA VAL A 189 0.63 8.11 2.30
C VAL A 189 1.72 7.11 1.89
N VAL A 190 2.96 7.34 2.34
CA VAL A 190 4.08 6.40 2.13
C VAL A 190 3.74 5.00 2.65
N ALA A 191 3.16 4.89 3.85
CA ALA A 191 2.76 3.60 4.40
C ALA A 191 1.64 2.92 3.58
N TYR A 192 0.68 3.68 3.05
CA TYR A 192 -0.38 3.12 2.18
C TYR A 192 0.19 2.63 0.86
N GLU A 193 1.04 3.41 0.20
CA GLU A 193 1.67 3.00 -1.06
C GLU A 193 2.49 1.72 -0.88
N GLN A 194 3.27 1.66 0.20
CA GLN A 194 4.08 0.50 0.53
C GLN A 194 3.21 -0.72 0.89
N MET A 195 2.11 -0.51 1.60
CA MET A 195 1.15 -1.58 1.86
C MET A 195 0.50 -2.09 0.56
N ILE A 196 0.03 -1.20 -0.31
CA ILE A 196 -0.60 -1.59 -1.58
C ILE A 196 0.40 -2.41 -2.42
N ARG A 197 1.63 -1.92 -2.60
CA ARG A 197 2.69 -2.65 -3.32
C ARG A 197 2.93 -4.03 -2.73
N HIS A 198 3.11 -4.11 -1.41
CA HIS A 198 3.32 -5.40 -0.74
C HIS A 198 2.14 -6.36 -0.92
N ALA A 199 0.91 -5.88 -0.78
CA ALA A 199 -0.29 -6.70 -0.94
C ALA A 199 -0.45 -7.27 -2.35
N LEU A 200 -0.19 -6.44 -3.38
CA LEU A 200 -0.24 -6.86 -4.78
C LEU A 200 0.79 -7.97 -5.06
N VAL A 201 1.99 -7.84 -4.50
CA VAL A 201 3.08 -8.77 -4.73
C VAL A 201 2.93 -10.07 -3.94
N ASN A 202 2.49 -9.98 -2.68
CA ASN A 202 2.61 -11.07 -1.71
C ASN A 202 1.27 -11.74 -1.36
N TRP A 203 0.14 -11.06 -1.51
CA TRP A 203 -1.15 -11.53 -0.99
C TRP A 203 -2.19 -11.81 -2.06
N GLU A 204 -1.77 -11.92 -3.34
CA GLU A 204 -2.67 -12.17 -4.47
C GLU A 204 -3.83 -11.15 -4.54
N VAL A 205 -3.53 -9.89 -4.20
CA VAL A 205 -4.51 -8.82 -4.31
C VAL A 205 -4.74 -8.47 -5.78
N ASN A 206 -6.01 -8.26 -6.12
CA ASN A 206 -6.43 -7.80 -7.43
C ASN A 206 -6.13 -6.29 -7.55
N PRO A 207 -5.31 -5.85 -8.52
CA PRO A 207 -4.93 -4.45 -8.68
C PRO A 207 -6.11 -3.53 -9.01
N ASP A 208 -7.19 -4.06 -9.58
CA ASP A 208 -8.40 -3.29 -9.92
C ASP A 208 -9.36 -3.15 -8.71
N ARG A 209 -9.01 -3.72 -7.56
CA ARG A 209 -9.88 -3.83 -6.38
C ARG A 209 -9.18 -3.42 -5.09
N VAL A 210 -8.59 -2.23 -5.11
CA VAL A 210 -8.06 -1.55 -3.92
C VAL A 210 -9.03 -0.46 -3.50
N TYR A 211 -9.51 -0.53 -2.26
CA TYR A 211 -10.49 0.38 -1.71
C TYR A 211 -9.94 1.04 -0.45
N MET A 212 -10.22 2.33 -0.30
CA MET A 212 -9.97 3.08 0.93
C MET A 212 -11.30 3.49 1.52
N LEU A 213 -11.45 3.35 2.82
CA LEU A 213 -12.61 3.82 3.57
C LEU A 213 -12.17 4.32 4.94
N GLY A 214 -13.02 5.11 5.57
CA GLY A 214 -12.82 5.43 6.96
C GLY A 214 -13.96 6.20 7.59
N ILE A 215 -13.86 6.34 8.91
CA ILE A 215 -14.87 7.01 9.74
C ILE A 215 -14.31 8.35 10.20
N SER A 216 -15.11 9.42 10.07
CA SER A 216 -14.74 10.77 10.51
C SER A 216 -13.40 11.23 9.92
N ALA A 217 -12.35 11.44 10.74
CA ALA A 217 -11.00 11.72 10.28
C ALA A 217 -10.52 10.72 9.21
N GLY A 218 -10.82 9.42 9.40
CA GLY A 218 -10.52 8.37 8.43
C GLY A 218 -11.27 8.54 7.11
N GLY A 219 -12.48 9.10 7.14
CA GLY A 219 -13.23 9.46 5.94
C GLY A 219 -12.54 10.56 5.14
N TYR A 220 -12.00 11.59 5.81
CA TYR A 220 -11.16 12.58 5.14
C TYR A 220 -9.87 11.95 4.59
N GLY A 221 -9.28 11.00 5.31
CA GLY A 221 -8.13 10.22 4.85
C GLY A 221 -8.40 9.38 3.60
N ALA A 222 -9.64 8.92 3.39
CA ALA A 222 -10.04 8.16 2.21
C ALA A 222 -10.34 9.04 0.99
N ALA A 223 -10.45 10.36 1.19
CA ALA A 223 -10.76 11.33 0.15
C ALA A 223 -9.52 12.04 -0.43
N VAL A 224 -8.33 11.75 0.09
CA VAL A 224 -7.04 12.29 -0.34
C VAL A 224 -6.27 11.25 -1.13
#